data_AF-R7XGS1-F1
#
_entry.id   AF-R7XGS1-F1
#
_cell.length_a   1.000
_cell.length_b   1.000
_cell.length_c   1.000
_cell.angle_alpha   90.00
_cell.angle_beta   90.00
_cell.angle_gamma   90.00
#
_symmetry.space_group_name_H-M   'P 1'
#
loop_
_entity.id
_entity.type
_entity.pdbx_description
1 polymer ?
#
loop_
_entity_poly.entity_id
_entity_poly.type
_entity_poly.pdbx_seq_one_letter_code
_entity_poly.pdbx_strand_id
1 'polypeptide(L)'
;MTLADFCRSIRKAQAYIAEMDEIRQVGPVSSLEVSTDIKRLALTPGVKYRDIYFAAMRESAFNVLLRDYSFFQYSYTTEYEIRCAFYPSPFTDAALKEMFEYEDLVAEGVLEFEELSSQLDSTQIEVIRPLIRYEYSHEQYRKLLHPTSHLHIGMHGEDRWPVAKRLNPATFTLLIFRMYFSAAWAKGKLPLEENGYLNRFDWEYAQERRILAATPDAKFCAEEKAHFHIF
;
A
#
# COMPACT_ATOMS: atom_id res chain seq x y z
N MET A 1 11.04 -3.83 15.89
CA MET A 1 10.57 -4.79 14.87
C MET A 1 11.81 -5.13 14.09
N THR A 2 12.18 -6.40 14.08
CA THR A 2 13.37 -6.85 13.34
C THR A 2 13.04 -7.00 11.85
N LEU A 3 14.07 -7.11 11.00
CA LEU A 3 13.88 -7.44 9.58
C LEU A 3 13.11 -8.76 9.41
N ALA A 4 13.40 -9.76 10.25
CA ALA A 4 12.69 -11.05 10.20
C ALA A 4 11.20 -10.89 10.50
N ASP A 5 10.84 -10.07 11.50
CA ASP A 5 9.43 -9.76 11.82
C ASP A 5 8.76 -9.02 10.65
N PHE A 6 9.47 -8.06 10.04
CA PHE A 6 8.98 -7.30 8.89
C PHE A 6 8.67 -8.23 7.70
N CYS A 7 9.60 -9.10 7.32
CA CYS A 7 9.39 -10.06 6.24
C CYS A 7 8.27 -11.07 6.57
N ARG A 8 8.11 -11.48 7.83
CA ARG A 8 6.93 -12.29 8.25
C ARG A 8 5.63 -11.51 8.08
N SER A 9 5.63 -10.22 8.37
CA SER A 9 4.47 -9.35 8.16
C SER A 9 4.14 -9.17 6.68
N ILE A 10 5.13 -9.12 5.76
CA ILE A 10 4.89 -9.11 4.31
C ILE A 10 4.17 -10.41 3.87
N ARG A 11 4.62 -11.57 4.35
CA ARG A 11 3.95 -12.85 4.05
C ARG A 11 2.50 -12.86 4.52
N LYS A 12 2.23 -12.33 5.72
CA LYS A 12 0.86 -12.17 6.23
C LYS A 12 0.03 -11.23 5.34
N ALA A 13 0.60 -10.09 4.93
CA ALA A 13 -0.07 -9.18 4.02
C ALA A 13 -0.47 -9.89 2.72
N GLN A 14 0.46 -10.60 2.09
CA GLN A 14 0.16 -11.39 0.89
C GLN A 14 -0.91 -12.47 1.15
N ALA A 15 -0.85 -13.17 2.28
CA ALA A 15 -1.86 -14.16 2.64
C ALA A 15 -3.27 -13.53 2.73
N TYR A 16 -3.42 -12.39 3.43
CA TYR A 16 -4.72 -11.71 3.51
C TYR A 16 -5.25 -11.28 2.15
N ILE A 17 -4.38 -10.75 1.27
CA ILE A 17 -4.78 -10.35 -0.09
C ILE A 17 -5.18 -11.57 -0.93
N ALA A 18 -4.47 -12.69 -0.79
CA ALA A 18 -4.81 -13.95 -1.48
C ALA A 18 -6.17 -14.48 -1.04
N GLU A 19 -6.47 -14.41 0.26
CA GLU A 19 -7.75 -14.84 0.82
C GLU A 19 -8.92 -13.92 0.42
N MET A 20 -8.62 -12.65 0.14
CA MET A 20 -9.54 -11.71 -0.48
C MET A 20 -9.62 -11.88 -2.00
N ASP A 21 -8.86 -12.80 -2.60
CA ASP A 21 -8.79 -13.03 -4.05
C ASP A 21 -8.48 -11.76 -4.86
N GLU A 22 -7.60 -10.90 -4.34
CA GLU A 22 -7.21 -9.65 -5.01
C GLU A 22 -5.78 -9.69 -5.58
N ILE A 23 -5.04 -10.79 -5.43
CA ILE A 23 -3.69 -10.91 -6.00
C ILE A 23 -3.76 -11.10 -7.51
N ARG A 24 -3.04 -10.23 -8.23
CA ARG A 24 -2.68 -10.43 -9.63
C ARG A 24 -1.30 -11.03 -9.79
N GLN A 25 -0.31 -10.47 -9.09
CA GLN A 25 1.07 -10.96 -9.11
C GLN A 25 1.72 -10.84 -7.74
N VAL A 26 2.42 -11.91 -7.34
CA VAL A 26 3.19 -11.95 -6.10
C VAL A 26 4.61 -11.47 -6.38
N GLY A 27 5.07 -10.49 -5.61
CA GLY A 27 6.46 -10.03 -5.60
C GLY A 27 7.26 -10.62 -4.43
N PRO A 28 8.44 -10.05 -4.12
CA PRO A 28 9.29 -10.53 -3.04
C PRO A 28 8.59 -10.48 -1.66
N VAL A 29 8.81 -11.51 -0.85
CA VAL A 29 8.39 -11.57 0.58
C VAL A 29 9.40 -10.90 1.52
N SER A 30 10.42 -10.25 0.96
CA SER A 30 11.46 -9.50 1.67
C SER A 30 11.23 -8.00 1.55
N SER A 31 11.97 -7.23 2.35
CA SER A 31 12.12 -5.79 2.15
C SER A 31 12.45 -5.49 0.68
N LEU A 32 11.71 -4.55 0.08
CA LEU A 32 11.91 -4.12 -1.29
C LEU A 32 12.94 -2.98 -1.32
N GLU A 33 14.00 -3.19 -2.09
CA GLU A 33 14.93 -2.13 -2.47
C GLU A 33 14.50 -1.49 -3.79
N VAL A 34 13.94 -0.29 -3.70
CA VAL A 34 13.57 0.49 -4.88
C VAL A 34 14.83 1.10 -5.52
N SER A 35 14.91 1.07 -6.85
CA SER A 35 16.03 1.63 -7.61
C SER A 35 16.25 3.11 -7.34
N THR A 36 17.50 3.55 -7.51
CA THR A 36 17.88 4.96 -7.34
C THR A 36 17.13 5.87 -8.32
N ASP A 37 16.79 5.37 -9.50
CA ASP A 37 16.11 6.16 -10.53
C ASP A 37 14.64 6.41 -10.18
N ILE A 38 13.90 5.40 -9.70
CA ILE A 38 12.53 5.60 -9.18
C ILE A 38 12.55 6.57 -7.98
N LYS A 39 13.52 6.41 -7.05
CA LYS A 39 13.67 7.33 -5.91
C LYS A 39 13.90 8.77 -6.37
N ARG A 40 14.78 8.99 -7.35
CA ARG A 40 15.05 10.32 -7.92
C ARG A 40 13.79 10.89 -8.59
N LEU A 41 13.07 10.07 -9.35
CA LEU A 41 11.84 10.46 -10.02
C LEU A 41 10.78 10.91 -9.02
N ALA A 42 10.58 10.16 -7.93
CA ALA A 42 9.62 10.49 -6.88
C ALA A 42 9.97 11.77 -6.09
N LEU A 43 11.26 12.15 -6.03
CA LEU A 43 11.73 13.36 -5.35
C LEU A 43 11.76 14.59 -6.26
N THR A 44 11.57 14.41 -7.57
CA THR A 44 11.65 15.51 -8.53
C THR A 44 10.36 16.35 -8.49
N PRO A 45 10.45 17.66 -8.20
CA PRO A 45 9.26 18.53 -8.16
C PRO A 45 8.51 18.55 -9.49
N GLY A 46 7.18 18.48 -9.43
CA GLY A 46 6.31 18.57 -10.62
C GLY A 46 6.15 17.27 -11.41
N VAL A 47 6.80 16.17 -11.00
CA VAL A 47 6.55 14.85 -11.59
C VAL A 47 5.13 14.40 -11.29
N LYS A 48 4.45 13.86 -12.31
CA LYS A 48 3.09 13.37 -12.17
C LYS A 48 3.10 11.99 -11.52
N TYR A 49 2.06 11.71 -10.73
CA TYR A 49 1.85 10.40 -10.11
C TYR A 49 2.02 9.25 -11.11
N ARG A 50 1.42 9.41 -12.29
CA ARG A 50 1.47 8.45 -13.40
C ARG A 50 2.90 8.01 -13.76
N ASP A 51 3.83 8.95 -13.80
CA ASP A 51 5.19 8.65 -14.25
C ASP A 51 5.93 7.81 -13.20
N ILE A 52 5.68 8.09 -11.91
CA ILE A 52 6.21 7.29 -10.79
C ILE A 52 5.59 5.89 -10.79
N TYR A 53 4.27 5.80 -10.99
CA TYR A 53 3.54 4.54 -11.05
C TYR A 53 4.08 3.63 -12.17
N PHE A 54 4.20 4.15 -13.40
CA PHE A 54 4.71 3.34 -14.52
C PHE A 54 6.18 3.00 -14.40
N ALA A 55 7.01 3.87 -13.83
CA ALA A 55 8.41 3.53 -13.54
C ALA A 55 8.49 2.33 -12.58
N ALA A 56 7.71 2.33 -11.50
CA ALA A 56 7.64 1.21 -10.56
C ALA A 56 7.08 -0.07 -11.21
N MET A 57 6.06 0.03 -12.06
CA MET A 57 5.49 -1.11 -12.78
C MET A 57 6.50 -1.75 -13.75
N ARG A 58 7.23 -0.94 -14.54
CA ARG A 58 8.24 -1.44 -15.50
C ARG A 58 9.36 -2.23 -14.82
N GLU A 59 9.77 -1.80 -13.63
CA GLU A 59 10.81 -2.49 -12.86
C GLU A 59 10.26 -3.63 -11.99
N SER A 60 8.95 -3.91 -12.04
CA SER A 60 8.27 -4.82 -11.10
C SER A 60 8.62 -4.51 -9.63
N ALA A 61 8.75 -3.22 -9.32
CA ALA A 61 9.15 -2.74 -8.01
C ALA A 61 7.95 -2.76 -7.05
N PHE A 62 7.44 -3.95 -6.72
CA PHE A 62 6.34 -4.13 -5.78
C PHE A 62 6.46 -5.47 -5.04
N ASN A 63 5.87 -5.53 -3.84
CA ASN A 63 5.75 -6.77 -3.08
C ASN A 63 4.50 -7.56 -3.48
N VAL A 64 3.47 -6.88 -3.96
CA VAL A 64 2.23 -7.49 -4.45
C VAL A 64 1.52 -6.51 -5.38
N LEU A 65 1.09 -7.01 -6.53
CA LEU A 65 0.25 -6.33 -7.50
C LEU A 65 -1.17 -6.89 -7.38
N LEU A 66 -2.15 -6.00 -7.33
CA LEU A 66 -3.57 -6.33 -7.21
C LEU A 66 -4.24 -6.52 -8.58
N ARG A 67 -5.42 -7.12 -8.60
CA ARG A 67 -6.24 -7.32 -9.81
C ARG A 67 -6.55 -6.02 -10.54
N ASP A 68 -6.76 -4.92 -9.82
CA ASP A 68 -7.00 -3.60 -10.40
C ASP A 68 -5.71 -2.87 -10.82
N TYR A 69 -4.54 -3.53 -10.77
CA TYR A 69 -3.19 -3.00 -10.99
C TYR A 69 -2.66 -2.04 -9.92
N SER A 70 -3.41 -1.78 -8.85
CA SER A 70 -2.81 -1.13 -7.68
C SER A 70 -1.75 -2.05 -7.06
N PHE A 71 -0.74 -1.51 -6.38
CA PHE A 71 0.31 -2.33 -5.79
C PHE A 71 0.79 -1.81 -4.44
N PHE A 72 1.40 -2.72 -3.67
CA PHE A 72 2.05 -2.39 -2.41
C PHE A 72 3.58 -2.47 -2.51
N GLN A 73 4.25 -1.55 -1.84
CA GLN A 73 5.68 -1.56 -1.58
C GLN A 73 5.93 -1.54 -0.07
N TYR A 74 6.84 -2.40 0.40
CA TYR A 74 7.28 -2.47 1.78
C TYR A 74 8.80 -2.44 1.82
N SER A 75 9.36 -1.44 2.48
CA SER A 75 10.81 -1.28 2.66
C SER A 75 11.15 -1.17 4.15
N TYR A 76 12.22 -1.85 4.51
CA TYR A 76 12.84 -1.85 5.82
C TYR A 76 14.33 -1.61 5.62
N THR A 77 14.84 -0.59 6.28
CA THR A 77 16.29 -0.31 6.34
C THR A 77 16.82 -0.70 7.71
N THR A 78 16.17 -0.23 8.76
CA THR A 78 16.50 -0.53 10.16
C THR A 78 15.22 -0.64 10.99
N GLU A 79 15.34 -1.00 12.26
CA GLU A 79 14.17 -1.01 13.15
C GLU A 79 13.56 0.39 13.38
N TYR A 80 14.30 1.44 13.00
CA TYR A 80 13.94 2.84 13.10
C TYR A 80 13.55 3.46 11.76
N GLU A 81 13.66 2.71 10.65
CA GLU A 81 13.45 3.19 9.29
C GLU A 81 12.62 2.17 8.49
N ILE A 82 11.31 2.41 8.46
CA ILE A 82 10.30 1.55 7.80
C ILE A 82 9.42 2.40 6.90
N ARG A 83 9.12 1.87 5.71
CA ARG A 83 8.20 2.47 4.74
C ARG A 83 7.21 1.43 4.23
N CYS A 84 5.94 1.77 4.22
CA CYS A 84 4.90 1.02 3.51
C CYS A 84 4.20 1.98 2.55
N ALA A 85 3.90 1.56 1.33
CA ALA A 85 3.23 2.41 0.37
C ALA A 85 2.20 1.60 -0.43
N PHE A 86 1.06 2.22 -0.68
CA PHE A 86 0.01 1.72 -1.55
C PHE A 86 -0.14 2.67 -2.73
N TYR A 87 0.19 2.16 -3.91
CA TYR A 87 0.07 2.87 -5.17
C TYR A 87 -1.23 2.45 -5.85
N PRO A 88 -2.27 3.30 -5.83
CA PRO A 88 -3.51 3.00 -6.51
C PRO A 88 -3.33 2.97 -8.02
N SER A 89 -4.03 2.07 -8.68
CA SER A 89 -4.14 2.07 -10.12
C SER A 89 -4.64 3.43 -10.63
N PRO A 90 -3.97 4.01 -11.64
CA PRO A 90 -4.40 5.27 -12.23
C PRO A 90 -5.45 5.06 -13.33
N PHE A 91 -5.84 3.81 -13.60
CA PHE A 91 -6.82 3.45 -14.62
C PHE A 91 -8.26 3.67 -14.11
N THR A 92 -9.15 4.08 -15.02
CA THR A 92 -10.60 4.15 -14.75
C THR A 92 -11.24 2.76 -14.77
N ASP A 93 -12.47 2.63 -14.26
CA ASP A 93 -13.19 1.34 -14.33
C ASP A 93 -13.43 0.89 -15.79
N ALA A 94 -13.68 1.84 -16.69
CA ALA A 94 -13.84 1.56 -18.12
C ALA A 94 -12.53 1.05 -18.73
N ALA A 95 -11.42 1.73 -18.43
CA ALA A 95 -10.08 1.31 -18.81
C ALA A 95 -9.76 -0.11 -18.31
N LEU A 96 -9.99 -0.40 -17.03
CA LEU A 96 -9.76 -1.73 -16.47
C LEU A 96 -10.60 -2.81 -17.16
N LYS A 97 -11.87 -2.51 -17.47
CA LYS A 97 -12.75 -3.43 -18.19
C LYS A 97 -12.22 -3.75 -19.58
N GLU A 98 -11.83 -2.72 -20.34
CA GLU A 98 -11.21 -2.89 -21.66
C GLU A 98 -9.93 -3.73 -21.56
N MET A 99 -9.07 -3.45 -20.57
CA MET A 99 -7.86 -4.23 -20.33
C MET A 99 -8.14 -5.71 -20.08
N PHE A 100 -9.13 -6.05 -19.24
CA PHE A 100 -9.49 -7.44 -18.99
C PHE A 100 -10.04 -8.12 -20.24
N GLU A 101 -10.87 -7.44 -21.04
CA GLU A 101 -11.36 -7.95 -22.32
C GLU A 101 -10.21 -8.24 -23.29
N TYR A 102 -9.24 -7.33 -23.39
CA TYR A 102 -8.06 -7.54 -24.23
C TYR A 102 -7.18 -8.69 -23.74
N GLU A 103 -7.02 -8.86 -22.42
CA GLU A 103 -6.29 -9.99 -21.85
C GLU A 103 -6.95 -11.33 -22.18
N ASP A 104 -8.28 -11.40 -22.11
CA ASP A 104 -9.04 -12.60 -22.50
C ASP A 104 -8.85 -12.89 -24.00
N LEU A 105 -8.92 -11.88 -24.86
CA LEU A 105 -8.70 -12.03 -26.31
C LEU A 105 -7.27 -12.46 -26.66
N VAL A 106 -6.25 -11.97 -25.94
CA VAL A 106 -4.87 -12.43 -26.10
C VAL A 106 -4.72 -13.88 -25.63
N ALA A 107 -5.34 -14.25 -24.50
CA ALA A 107 -5.33 -15.63 -24.00
C ALA A 107 -6.03 -16.61 -24.98
N GLU A 108 -7.05 -16.14 -25.69
CA GLU A 108 -7.75 -16.86 -26.75
C GLU A 108 -6.99 -16.86 -28.10
N GLY A 109 -5.88 -16.13 -28.21
CA GLY A 109 -5.09 -16.01 -29.43
C GLY A 109 -5.75 -15.18 -30.53
N VAL A 110 -6.74 -14.35 -30.17
CA VAL A 110 -7.48 -13.46 -31.07
C VAL A 110 -6.71 -12.16 -31.33
N LEU A 111 -5.91 -11.71 -30.37
CA LEU A 111 -5.09 -10.50 -30.45
C LEU A 111 -3.63 -10.78 -30.13
N GLU A 112 -2.73 -10.04 -30.77
CA GLU A 112 -1.31 -10.10 -30.47
C GLU A 112 -0.94 -9.20 -29.29
N PHE A 113 0.09 -9.57 -28.53
CA PHE A 113 0.52 -8.84 -27.34
C PHE A 113 0.93 -7.38 -27.63
N GLU A 114 1.44 -7.09 -28.83
CA GLU A 114 1.78 -5.73 -29.27
C GLU A 114 0.55 -4.83 -29.42
N GLU A 115 -0.60 -5.38 -29.80
CA GLU A 115 -1.86 -4.65 -29.93
C GLU A 115 -2.40 -4.25 -28.55
N LEU A 116 -2.32 -5.17 -27.57
CA LEU A 116 -2.63 -4.88 -26.16
C LEU A 116 -1.77 -3.71 -25.64
N SER A 117 -0.46 -3.75 -25.87
CA SER A 117 0.45 -2.69 -25.37
C SER A 117 0.11 -1.30 -25.93
N SER A 118 -0.32 -1.21 -27.19
CA SER A 118 -0.67 0.07 -27.81
C SER A 118 -1.96 0.69 -27.25
N GLN A 119 -2.94 -0.14 -26.88
CA GLN A 119 -4.22 0.30 -26.33
C GLN A 119 -4.07 0.83 -24.90
N LEU A 120 -3.22 0.17 -24.10
CA LEU A 120 -2.87 0.60 -22.74
C LEU A 120 -2.29 2.01 -22.69
N ASP A 121 -1.52 2.41 -23.70
CA ASP A 121 -0.94 3.75 -23.79
C ASP A 121 -1.97 4.85 -24.11
N SER A 122 -3.10 4.50 -24.73
CA SER A 122 -4.16 5.44 -25.13
C SER A 122 -5.25 5.64 -24.07
N THR A 123 -5.21 4.82 -23.03
CA THR A 123 -6.26 4.70 -22.03
C THR A 123 -6.38 5.97 -21.16
N GLN A 124 -7.62 6.40 -20.88
CA GLN A 124 -7.87 7.57 -20.02
C GLN A 124 -7.57 7.27 -18.55
N ILE A 125 -6.82 8.18 -17.93
CA ILE A 125 -6.23 8.02 -16.60
C ILE A 125 -6.86 9.04 -15.65
N GLU A 126 -7.43 8.55 -14.56
CA GLU A 126 -7.89 9.39 -13.44
C GLU A 126 -7.51 8.72 -12.12
N VAL A 127 -6.86 9.49 -11.23
CA VAL A 127 -6.45 8.97 -9.92
C VAL A 127 -7.65 9.07 -8.97
N ILE A 128 -8.43 7.99 -8.89
CA ILE A 128 -9.66 7.92 -8.08
C ILE A 128 -9.34 7.78 -6.58
N ARG A 129 -8.23 7.12 -6.25
CA ARG A 129 -7.76 6.91 -4.86
C ARG A 129 -6.44 7.61 -4.65
N PRO A 130 -6.20 8.25 -3.49
CA PRO A 130 -4.90 8.88 -3.22
C PRO A 130 -3.81 7.82 -2.99
N LEU A 131 -2.58 8.14 -3.40
CA LEU A 131 -1.38 7.42 -2.95
C LEU A 131 -1.34 7.47 -1.42
N ILE A 132 -1.22 6.33 -0.76
CA ILE A 132 -1.04 6.28 0.70
C ILE A 132 0.37 5.80 1.00
N ARG A 133 1.11 6.55 1.82
CA ARG A 133 2.43 6.11 2.30
C ARG A 133 2.49 6.21 3.80
N TYR A 134 3.07 5.22 4.43
CA TYR A 134 3.44 5.19 5.83
C TYR A 134 4.95 5.25 5.94
N GLU A 135 5.44 6.16 6.78
CA GLU A 135 6.86 6.33 7.05
C GLU A 135 7.09 6.34 8.56
N TYR A 136 8.10 5.57 8.99
CA TYR A 136 8.63 5.54 10.35
C TYR A 136 10.10 5.89 10.30
N SER A 137 10.48 7.06 10.81
CA SER A 137 11.87 7.54 10.85
C SER A 137 12.19 8.23 12.18
N HIS A 138 13.23 7.76 12.87
CA HIS A 138 13.74 8.43 14.07
C HIS A 138 14.64 9.61 13.75
N GLU A 139 15.39 9.49 12.64
CA GLU A 139 16.39 10.46 12.20
C GLU A 139 15.73 11.75 11.70
N GLN A 140 14.62 11.61 10.96
CA GLN A 140 13.90 12.74 10.40
C GLN A 140 12.99 13.45 11.41
N TYR A 141 12.85 12.93 12.63
CA TYR A 141 11.96 13.50 13.63
C TYR A 141 12.28 14.97 13.92
N ARG A 142 11.26 15.81 13.76
CA ARG A 142 11.29 17.21 14.18
C ARG A 142 9.97 17.54 14.87
N LYS A 143 10.05 17.93 16.15
CA LYS A 143 8.88 18.27 16.95
C LYS A 143 7.96 19.24 16.16
N LEU A 144 6.68 18.90 16.05
CA LEU A 144 5.63 19.66 15.32
C LEU A 144 5.77 19.75 13.79
N LEU A 145 6.87 19.27 13.19
CA LEU A 145 7.14 19.42 11.76
C LEU A 145 7.17 18.07 11.03
N HIS A 146 7.76 17.06 11.68
CA HIS A 146 7.99 15.76 11.09
C HIS A 146 7.83 14.69 12.18
N PRO A 147 6.61 14.15 12.37
CA PRO A 147 6.36 13.10 13.35
C PRO A 147 7.20 11.86 13.02
N THR A 148 7.63 11.09 14.03
CA THR A 148 8.42 9.88 13.78
C THR A 148 7.63 8.83 13.01
N SER A 149 6.33 8.73 13.24
CA SER A 149 5.45 7.77 12.61
C SER A 149 4.28 8.54 12.00
N HIS A 150 4.13 8.51 10.69
CA HIS A 150 3.09 9.29 10.00
C HIS A 150 2.65 8.66 8.68
N LEU A 151 1.46 9.06 8.22
CA LEU A 151 0.97 8.80 6.87
C LEU A 151 1.07 10.05 5.99
N HIS A 152 1.31 9.82 4.71
CA HIS A 152 1.04 10.73 3.60
C HIS A 152 -0.21 10.28 2.85
N ILE A 153 -1.03 11.23 2.41
CA ILE A 153 -2.26 11.03 1.65
C ILE A 153 -2.20 11.89 0.38
N GLY A 154 -1.76 11.26 -0.71
CA GLY A 154 -1.54 11.89 -2.01
C GLY A 154 -0.06 12.10 -2.30
N MET A 155 0.21 13.11 -3.14
CA MET A 155 1.54 13.42 -3.66
C MET A 155 2.17 14.66 -3.01
N HIS A 156 1.45 15.32 -2.11
CA HIS A 156 2.02 16.44 -1.38
C HIS A 156 3.10 15.90 -0.42
N GLY A 157 4.14 16.69 -0.15
CA GLY A 157 5.25 16.26 0.71
C GLY A 157 5.05 16.58 2.19
N GLU A 158 4.18 17.55 2.48
CA GLU A 158 4.00 18.15 3.80
C GLU A 158 2.74 17.65 4.53
N ASP A 159 1.95 16.79 3.88
CA ASP A 159 0.75 16.15 4.40
C ASP A 159 1.09 15.02 5.38
N ARG A 160 1.53 15.36 6.60
CA ARG A 160 1.92 14.35 7.59
C ARG A 160 0.81 14.14 8.61
N TRP A 161 0.16 12.98 8.55
CA TRP A 161 -0.85 12.56 9.51
C TRP A 161 -0.20 11.69 10.58
N PRO A 162 -0.03 12.17 11.82
CA PRO A 162 0.69 11.43 12.85
C PRO A 162 0.01 10.09 13.19
N VAL A 163 0.83 9.06 13.44
CA VAL A 163 0.40 7.72 13.82
C VAL A 163 1.03 7.35 15.17
N ALA A 164 0.21 7.00 16.16
CA ALA A 164 0.68 6.67 17.51
C ALA A 164 1.39 5.31 17.60
N LYS A 165 1.27 4.47 16.58
CA LYS A 165 1.90 3.15 16.49
C LYS A 165 2.88 3.03 15.33
N ARG A 166 3.86 2.15 15.50
CA ARG A 166 4.73 1.69 14.43
C ARG A 166 4.02 0.62 13.60
N LEU A 167 3.52 0.97 12.43
CA LEU A 167 2.81 0.03 11.55
C LEU A 167 3.77 -1.01 10.96
N ASN A 168 3.21 -2.20 10.68
CA ASN A 168 3.86 -3.27 9.93
C ASN A 168 3.13 -3.46 8.58
N PRO A 169 3.74 -4.16 7.61
CA PRO A 169 3.13 -4.44 6.31
C PRO A 169 1.71 -5.01 6.38
N ALA A 170 1.45 -5.95 7.28
CA ALA A 170 0.14 -6.60 7.45
C ALA A 170 -0.94 -5.60 7.89
N THR A 171 -0.66 -4.80 8.92
CA THR A 171 -1.61 -3.80 9.45
C THR A 171 -1.85 -2.69 8.43
N PHE A 172 -0.79 -2.23 7.75
CA PHE A 172 -0.92 -1.24 6.68
C PHE A 172 -1.82 -1.77 5.55
N THR A 173 -1.60 -3.01 5.13
CA THR A 173 -2.40 -3.66 4.08
C THR A 173 -3.87 -3.77 4.47
N LEU A 174 -4.16 -4.32 5.65
CA LEU A 174 -5.54 -4.43 6.15
C LEU A 174 -6.22 -3.06 6.28
N LEU A 175 -5.49 -2.02 6.70
CA LEU A 175 -5.99 -0.64 6.73
C LEU A 175 -6.41 -0.17 5.32
N ILE A 176 -5.56 -0.36 4.31
CA ILE A 176 -5.87 0.01 2.92
C ILE A 176 -7.08 -0.75 2.40
N PHE A 177 -7.14 -2.07 2.62
CA PHE A 177 -8.26 -2.90 2.19
C PHE A 177 -9.58 -2.49 2.83
N ARG A 178 -9.57 -2.22 4.14
CA ARG A 178 -10.74 -1.71 4.85
C ARG A 178 -11.26 -0.40 4.28
N MET A 179 -10.36 0.51 3.88
CA MET A 179 -10.74 1.85 3.41
C MET A 179 -11.19 1.87 1.94
N TYR A 180 -10.53 1.09 1.08
CA TYR A 180 -10.66 1.24 -0.37
C TYR A 180 -11.19 0.01 -1.11
N PHE A 181 -11.29 -1.15 -0.45
CA PHE A 181 -11.66 -2.42 -1.07
C PHE A 181 -12.80 -3.08 -0.31
N SER A 182 -13.91 -2.37 -0.14
CA SER A 182 -15.06 -2.83 0.67
C SER A 182 -15.66 -4.15 0.18
N ALA A 183 -15.71 -4.36 -1.15
CA ALA A 183 -16.18 -5.62 -1.74
C ALA A 183 -15.25 -6.80 -1.40
N ALA A 184 -13.94 -6.61 -1.51
CA ALA A 184 -12.95 -7.61 -1.13
C ALA A 184 -12.97 -7.86 0.39
N TRP A 185 -13.08 -6.80 1.20
CA TRP A 185 -13.21 -6.89 2.66
C TRP A 185 -14.44 -7.71 3.06
N ALA A 186 -15.57 -7.53 2.36
CA ALA A 186 -16.81 -8.25 2.64
C ALA A 186 -16.71 -9.78 2.44
N LYS A 187 -15.72 -10.29 1.69
CA LYS A 187 -15.44 -11.73 1.58
C LYS A 187 -15.08 -12.36 2.94
N GLY A 188 -14.66 -11.55 3.91
CA GLY A 188 -14.40 -11.99 5.28
C GLY A 188 -15.63 -12.11 6.18
N LYS A 189 -16.84 -11.89 5.66
CA LYS A 189 -18.08 -11.96 6.47
C LYS A 189 -18.24 -13.35 7.12
N LEU A 190 -18.45 -13.37 8.43
CA LEU A 190 -18.67 -14.58 9.21
C LEU A 190 -20.17 -14.84 9.43
N PRO A 191 -20.61 -16.11 9.51
CA PRO A 191 -22.01 -16.46 9.73
C PRO A 191 -22.52 -16.13 11.15
N LEU A 192 -21.65 -16.03 12.16
CA LEU A 192 -21.95 -15.69 13.56
C LEU A 192 -20.78 -14.90 14.18
N GLU A 193 -21.04 -14.12 15.26
CA GLU A 193 -20.03 -13.36 16.02
C GLU A 193 -19.08 -14.28 16.80
N GLU A 194 -18.23 -15.03 16.11
CA GLU A 194 -17.11 -15.71 16.75
C GLU A 194 -16.09 -14.62 17.15
N ASN A 195 -15.84 -14.47 18.45
CA ASN A 195 -14.98 -13.44 19.03
C ASN A 195 -15.51 -11.98 18.98
N GLY A 196 -16.80 -11.77 18.72
CA GLY A 196 -17.43 -10.44 18.71
C GLY A 196 -17.18 -9.62 17.43
N TYR A 197 -16.78 -10.27 16.34
CA TYR A 197 -16.58 -9.65 15.03
C TYR A 197 -17.48 -10.30 13.98
N LEU A 198 -18.06 -9.48 13.10
CA LEU A 198 -18.88 -9.94 11.95
C LEU A 198 -18.03 -10.21 10.70
N ASN A 199 -16.75 -9.89 10.76
CA ASN A 199 -15.80 -10.05 9.67
C ASN A 199 -14.46 -10.51 10.23
N ARG A 200 -13.91 -11.61 9.70
CA ARG A 200 -12.61 -12.14 10.13
C ARG A 200 -11.47 -11.13 9.96
N PHE A 201 -11.49 -10.30 8.93
CA PHE A 201 -10.44 -9.31 8.69
C PHE A 201 -10.51 -8.16 9.69
N ASP A 202 -11.68 -7.86 10.26
CA ASP A 202 -11.79 -6.95 11.40
C ASP A 202 -11.10 -7.53 12.63
N TRP A 203 -11.27 -8.83 12.88
CA TRP A 203 -10.62 -9.54 13.97
C TRP A 203 -9.10 -9.60 13.78
N GLU A 204 -8.63 -9.96 12.58
CA GLU A 204 -7.19 -9.99 12.25
C GLU A 204 -6.56 -8.60 12.37
N TYR A 205 -7.24 -7.56 11.86
CA TYR A 205 -6.78 -6.18 11.98
C TYR A 205 -6.66 -5.77 13.46
N ALA A 206 -7.61 -6.19 14.31
CA ALA A 206 -7.54 -5.95 15.74
C ALA A 206 -6.37 -6.70 16.40
N GLN A 207 -6.08 -7.94 16.01
CA GLN A 207 -4.94 -8.70 16.57
C GLN A 207 -3.60 -8.09 16.14
N GLU A 208 -3.44 -7.77 14.86
CA GLU A 208 -2.23 -7.13 14.36
C GLU A 208 -1.98 -5.78 15.04
N ARG A 209 -3.02 -4.97 15.26
CA ARG A 209 -2.91 -3.70 15.97
C ARG A 209 -2.48 -3.83 17.43
N ARG A 210 -2.83 -4.93 18.12
CA ARG A 210 -2.47 -5.15 19.54
C ARG A 210 -0.98 -5.37 19.73
N ILE A 211 -0.31 -5.95 18.74
CA ILE A 211 1.12 -6.29 18.82
C ILE A 211 2.04 -5.18 18.29
N LEU A 212 1.48 -4.10 17.73
CA LEU A 212 2.29 -2.98 17.26
C LEU A 212 2.89 -2.20 18.43
N ALA A 213 4.17 -1.87 18.30
CA ALA A 213 4.86 -1.01 19.25
C ALA A 213 4.32 0.43 19.15
N ALA A 214 4.12 1.08 20.30
CA ALA A 214 3.84 2.50 20.35
C ALA A 214 5.04 3.32 19.84
N THR A 215 4.77 4.46 19.23
CA THR A 215 5.79 5.47 18.96
C THR A 215 6.29 6.00 20.32
N PRO A 216 7.61 6.06 20.58
CA PRO A 216 8.13 6.52 21.86
C PRO A 216 7.64 7.93 22.22
N ASP A 217 7.30 8.18 23.49
CA ASP A 217 6.79 9.48 23.95
C ASP A 217 7.73 10.66 23.65
N ALA A 218 9.05 10.43 23.69
CA ALA A 218 10.05 11.43 23.32
C ALA A 218 10.01 11.82 21.83
N LYS A 219 9.30 11.02 21.02
CA LYS A 219 9.18 11.09 19.55
C LYS A 219 7.71 11.19 19.10
N PHE A 220 6.79 11.42 20.04
CA PHE A 220 5.37 11.64 19.82
C PHE A 220 4.84 12.63 20.86
N CYS A 221 4.91 13.92 20.54
CA CYS A 221 4.73 14.99 21.52
C CYS A 221 3.28 15.15 21.99
N ALA A 222 3.07 15.88 23.09
CA ALA A 222 1.74 16.08 23.66
C ALA A 222 0.78 16.77 22.68
N GLU A 223 1.29 17.67 21.85
CA GLU A 223 0.54 18.35 20.81
C GLU A 223 0.09 17.37 19.71
N GLU A 224 0.95 16.45 19.27
CA GLU A 224 0.60 15.38 18.31
C GLU A 224 -0.44 14.42 18.89
N LYS A 225 -0.33 14.09 20.19
CA LYS A 225 -1.32 13.28 20.93
C LYS A 225 -2.68 13.97 21.08
N ALA A 226 -2.68 15.29 21.24
CA ALA A 226 -3.88 16.10 21.40
C ALA A 226 -4.59 16.38 20.06
N HIS A 227 -3.88 16.26 18.95
CA HIS A 227 -4.43 16.36 17.61
C HIS A 227 -5.09 15.05 17.16
N PHE A 228 -5.91 15.14 16.11
CA PHE A 228 -6.42 13.95 15.43
C PHE A 228 -5.23 13.15 14.89
N HIS A 229 -5.04 11.95 15.41
CA HIS A 229 -3.98 11.03 15.03
C HIS A 229 -4.57 9.65 14.79
N ILE A 230 -3.84 8.86 14.01
CA ILE A 230 -4.21 7.48 13.73
C ILE A 230 -3.56 6.59 14.80
N PHE A 231 -4.34 5.65 15.32
CA PHE A 231 -4.03 4.85 16.52
C PHE A 231 -2.74 4.04 16.47
#